data_AF-A0A1K2FEK8-F1
#
_entry.id   AF-A0A1K2FEK8-F1
#
_cell.length_a   1.000
_cell.length_b   1.000
_cell.length_c   1.000
_cell.angle_alpha   90.00
_cell.angle_beta   90.00
_cell.angle_gamma   90.00
#
_symmetry.space_group_name_H-M   'P 1'
#
loop_
_entity.id
_entity.type
_entity.pdbx_description
1 polymer ?
#
loop_
_entity_poly.entity_id
_entity_poly.type
_entity_poly.pdbx_seq_one_letter_code
_entity_poly.pdbx_strand_id
1 'polypeptide(L)'
;MNGASERTRSYRLLQGERLALEIRGEPGVLVSTSAPPSLPGTPPVTHPFATADFHLAEVEGELGALLRESSDIDAFLEAADRAGYRIESIG
;
A
#
# COMPACT_ATOMS: atom_id res chain seq x y z
N MET A 1 20.09 -14.39 -14.14
CA MET A 1 19.73 -13.02 -14.52
C MET A 1 20.11 -12.12 -13.36
N ASN A 2 21.08 -11.22 -13.53
CA ASN A 2 21.41 -10.19 -12.55
C ASN A 2 20.44 -9.03 -12.79
N GLY A 3 19.72 -8.56 -11.76
CA GLY A 3 18.72 -7.50 -11.91
C GLY A 3 18.67 -6.64 -10.66
N ALA A 4 19.67 -5.77 -10.53
CA ALA A 4 19.65 -4.49 -9.83
C ALA A 4 18.91 -4.42 -8.49
N SER A 5 19.67 -4.23 -7.41
CA SER A 5 19.34 -3.30 -6.33
C SER A 5 17.84 -2.98 -6.22
N GLU A 6 17.09 -3.92 -5.64
CA GLU A 6 15.75 -3.71 -5.10
C GLU A 6 15.89 -2.62 -4.03
N ARG A 7 16.02 -1.36 -4.45
CA ARG A 7 15.83 -0.25 -3.53
C ARG A 7 14.37 -0.39 -3.16
N THR A 8 14.07 -0.92 -1.98
CA THR A 8 12.75 -0.90 -1.37
C THR A 8 12.20 0.52 -1.54
N ARG A 9 11.38 0.73 -2.57
CA ARG A 9 10.82 2.05 -2.84
C ARG A 9 9.61 2.16 -1.96
N SER A 10 9.68 3.07 -1.00
CA SER A 10 8.55 3.39 -0.16
C SER A 10 7.86 4.62 -0.73
N TYR A 11 6.53 4.61 -0.67
CA TYR A 11 5.68 5.68 -1.15
C TYR A 11 4.62 5.95 -0.11
N ARG A 12 4.23 7.22 -0.01
CA ARG A 12 3.07 7.65 0.76
C ARG A 12 2.01 8.18 -0.20
N LEU A 13 0.79 7.74 -0.01
CA LEU A 13 -0.38 8.21 -0.73
C LEU A 13 -1.14 9.14 0.20
N LEU A 14 -1.40 10.35 -0.27
CA LEU A 14 -2.20 11.33 0.45
C LEU A 14 -3.53 11.55 -0.26
N GLN A 15 -4.61 11.59 0.51
CA GLN A 15 -5.90 12.09 0.07
C GLN A 15 -6.04 13.54 0.51
N GLY A 16 -5.80 14.48 -0.41
CA GLY A 16 -5.65 15.89 -0.07
C GLY A 16 -4.41 16.13 0.81
N GLU A 17 -4.62 16.46 2.08
CA GLU A 17 -3.56 16.70 3.07
C GLU A 17 -3.38 15.56 4.07
N ARG A 18 -4.23 14.51 4.00
CA ARG A 18 -4.21 13.39 4.95
C ARG A 18 -3.46 12.21 4.37
N LEU A 19 -2.58 11.61 5.18
CA LEU A 19 -1.92 10.36 4.84
C LEU A 19 -2.95 9.23 4.79
N ALA A 20 -3.14 8.65 3.61
CA ALA A 20 -4.09 7.57 3.35
C ALA A 20 -3.44 6.19 3.49
N LEU A 21 -2.27 6.02 2.88
CA LEU A 21 -1.55 4.75 2.81
C LEU A 21 -0.05 4.99 2.73
N GLU A 22 0.73 4.21 3.46
CA GLU A 22 2.15 4.02 3.21
C GLU A 22 2.37 2.66 2.56
N ILE A 23 3.12 2.57 1.47
CA ILE A 23 3.38 1.32 0.77
C ILE A 23 4.88 1.18 0.48
N ARG A 24 5.40 -0.03 0.61
CA ARG A 24 6.75 -0.43 0.25
C ARG A 24 6.71 -1.49 -0.80
N GLY A 25 7.54 -1.36 -1.84
CA GLY A 25 7.71 -2.35 -2.90
C GLY A 25 8.50 -3.57 -2.45
N GLU A 26 8.09 -4.20 -1.35
CA GLU A 26 8.64 -5.44 -0.84
C GLU A 26 7.50 -6.39 -0.41
N PRO A 27 7.62 -7.70 -0.63
CA PRO A 27 6.64 -8.67 -0.14
C PRO A 27 6.50 -8.59 1.38
N GLY A 28 5.28 -8.45 1.89
CA GLY A 28 5.08 -8.38 3.33
C GLY A 28 3.63 -8.20 3.72
N VAL A 29 3.40 -7.54 4.85
CA VAL A 29 2.08 -7.45 5.49
C VAL A 29 1.34 -6.21 5.03
N LEU A 30 0.05 -6.38 4.76
CA LEU A 30 -0.92 -5.29 4.68
C LEU A 30 -1.50 -5.06 6.08
N VAL A 31 -1.21 -3.91 6.67
CA VAL A 31 -1.67 -3.47 7.99
C VAL A 31 -2.75 -2.43 7.80
N SER A 32 -3.95 -2.70 8.30
CA SER A 32 -5.03 -1.71 8.39
C SER A 32 -5.01 -1.07 9.78
N THR A 33 -4.57 0.18 9.93
CA THR A 33 -4.60 0.87 11.25
C THR A 33 -5.98 1.42 11.61
N SER A 34 -6.89 1.45 10.65
CA SER A 34 -8.28 1.86 10.85
C SER A 34 -9.20 0.74 11.33
N ALA A 35 -8.82 -0.52 11.12
CA ALA A 35 -9.54 -1.64 11.70
C ALA A 35 -9.21 -1.74 13.21
N PRO A 36 -10.18 -2.05 14.09
CA PRO A 36 -9.86 -2.40 15.47
C PRO A 36 -8.80 -3.51 15.47
N PRO A 37 -7.86 -3.52 16.44
CA PRO A 37 -6.78 -4.52 16.46
C PRO A 37 -7.40 -5.90 16.28
N SER A 38 -6.97 -6.60 15.24
CA SER A 38 -7.50 -7.92 14.93
C SER A 38 -7.36 -8.80 16.17
N LEU A 39 -8.42 -9.54 16.50
CA LEU A 39 -8.43 -10.42 17.66
C LEU A 39 -7.18 -11.32 17.63
N PRO A 40 -6.56 -11.59 18.79
CA PRO A 40 -5.36 -12.43 18.84
C PRO A 40 -5.64 -13.78 18.15
N GLY A 41 -4.93 -14.04 17.05
CA GLY A 41 -5.08 -15.25 16.24
C GLY A 41 -5.49 -15.03 14.77
N THR A 42 -5.87 -13.81 14.36
CA THR A 42 -6.07 -13.53 12.92
C THR A 42 -4.73 -13.32 12.23
N PRO A 43 -4.38 -14.12 11.20
CA PRO A 43 -3.14 -13.93 10.48
C PRO A 43 -3.17 -12.61 9.70
N PRO A 44 -2.07 -11.84 9.68
CA PRO A 44 -1.97 -10.65 8.85
C PRO A 44 -2.18 -11.01 7.37
N VAL A 45 -2.87 -10.14 6.64
CA VAL A 45 -2.96 -10.28 5.18
C VAL A 45 -1.58 -9.97 4.62
N THR A 46 -1.03 -10.88 3.82
CA THR A 46 0.28 -10.70 3.19
C THR A 46 0.12 -10.48 1.70
N HIS A 47 0.90 -9.55 1.14
CA HIS A 47 0.96 -9.27 -0.30
C HIS A 47 2.28 -9.79 -0.88
N PRO A 48 2.24 -10.39 -2.09
CA PRO A 48 3.41 -11.04 -2.69
C PRO A 48 4.48 -10.06 -3.19
N PHE A 49 4.18 -8.76 -3.30
CA PHE A 49 5.10 -7.74 -3.81
C PHE A 49 5.07 -6.42 -3.02
N ALA A 50 4.17 -6.28 -2.05
CA ALA A 50 3.93 -5.02 -1.36
C ALA A 50 3.68 -5.21 0.14
N THR A 51 4.17 -4.25 0.92
CA THR A 51 3.86 -4.06 2.33
C THR A 51 3.17 -2.72 2.44
N ALA A 52 1.97 -2.65 3.01
CA ALA A 52 1.22 -1.41 3.04
C ALA A 52 0.57 -1.17 4.41
N ASP A 53 0.52 0.08 4.86
CA ASP A 53 -0.10 0.52 6.10
C ASP A 53 -1.20 1.54 5.78
N PHE A 54 -2.45 1.16 6.00
CA PHE A 54 -3.62 2.00 5.72
C PHE A 54 -3.94 2.84 6.95
N HIS A 55 -3.95 4.16 6.78
CA HIS A 55 -4.22 5.14 7.84
C HIS A 55 -5.63 5.73 7.79
N LEU A 56 -6.34 5.58 6.67
CA LEU A 56 -7.69 6.10 6.48
C LEU A 56 -8.68 5.01 6.10
N ALA A 57 -9.59 4.68 7.02
CA ALA A 57 -10.65 3.69 6.83
C ALA A 57 -11.54 3.99 5.62
N GLU A 58 -11.78 5.29 5.37
CA GLU A 58 -12.63 5.79 4.29
C GLU A 58 -12.17 5.35 2.90
N VAL A 59 -10.85 5.16 2.72
CA VAL A 59 -10.23 4.80 1.44
C VAL A 59 -9.55 3.42 1.46
N GLU A 60 -9.49 2.77 2.61
CA GLU A 60 -8.91 1.43 2.75
C GLU A 60 -9.55 0.41 1.82
N GLY A 61 -10.88 0.45 1.68
CA GLY A 61 -11.61 -0.43 0.78
C GLY A 61 -11.25 -0.23 -0.69
N GLU A 62 -11.12 1.03 -1.12
CA GLU A 62 -10.74 1.38 -2.50
C GLU A 62 -9.27 1.02 -2.77
N LEU A 63 -8.36 1.46 -1.92
CA LEU A 63 -6.93 1.19 -2.05
C LEU A 63 -6.60 -0.31 -1.94
N GLY A 64 -7.33 -1.06 -1.11
CA GLY A 64 -7.23 -2.51 -1.01
C GLY A 64 -7.70 -3.23 -2.29
N ALA A 65 -8.75 -2.71 -2.94
CA ALA A 65 -9.18 -3.22 -4.25
C ALA A 65 -8.13 -2.94 -5.33
N LEU A 66 -7.61 -1.70 -5.40
CA LEU A 66 -6.54 -1.33 -6.31
C LEU A 66 -5.29 -2.20 -6.14
N LEU A 67 -4.89 -2.48 -4.89
CA LEU A 67 -3.77 -3.38 -4.60
C LEU A 67 -4.02 -4.80 -5.10
N ARG A 68 -5.24 -5.31 -4.92
CA ARG A 68 -5.62 -6.66 -5.36
C ARG A 68 -5.70 -6.78 -6.88
N GLU A 69 -6.08 -5.72 -7.59
CA GLU A 69 -6.14 -5.68 -9.05
C GLU A 69 -4.77 -5.43 -9.69
N SER A 70 -3.83 -4.88 -8.94
CA SER A 70 -2.49 -4.55 -9.42
C SER A 70 -1.57 -5.77 -9.41
N SER A 71 -0.75 -5.90 -10.45
CA SER A 71 0.26 -6.96 -10.55
C SER A 71 1.57 -6.61 -9.85
N ASP A 72 1.87 -5.32 -9.75
CA ASP A 72 3.12 -4.77 -9.20
C ASP A 72 2.87 -3.38 -8.59
N ILE A 73 3.88 -2.83 -7.90
CA ILE A 73 3.77 -1.53 -7.24
C ILE A 73 3.54 -0.39 -8.24
N ASP A 74 4.18 -0.40 -9.40
CA ASP A 74 4.01 0.65 -10.41
C ASP A 74 2.56 0.70 -10.92
N ALA A 75 1.94 -0.46 -11.18
CA ALA A 75 0.54 -0.54 -11.59
C ALA A 75 -0.42 0.00 -10.51
N PHE A 76 -0.12 -0.30 -9.23
CA PHE A 76 -0.86 0.24 -8.11
C PHE A 76 -0.75 1.77 -8.01
N LEU A 77 0.47 2.30 -8.14
CA LEU A 77 0.71 3.74 -8.10
C LEU A 77 0.01 4.45 -9.26
N GLU A 78 0.06 3.91 -10.48
CA GLU A 78 -0.68 4.47 -11.60
C GLU A 78 -2.19 4.49 -11.34
N ALA A 79 -2.74 3.41 -10.76
CA ALA A 79 -4.16 3.35 -10.45
C ALA A 79 -4.57 4.34 -9.34
N ALA A 80 -3.73 4.49 -8.31
CA ALA A 80 -3.93 5.44 -7.23
C ALA A 80 -3.83 6.92 -7.71
N ASP A 81 -2.86 7.24 -8.57
CA ASP A 81 -2.76 8.57 -9.19
C ASP A 81 -4.02 8.89 -9.99
N ARG A 82 -4.52 7.93 -10.78
CA ARG A 82 -5.77 8.09 -11.55
C ARG A 82 -7.02 8.19 -10.68
N ALA A 83 -7.03 7.61 -9.49
CA ALA A 83 -8.08 7.80 -8.50
C ALA A 83 -8.01 9.16 -7.80
N GLY A 84 -6.92 9.92 -7.99
CA GLY A 84 -6.72 11.28 -7.46
C GLY A 84 -5.89 11.34 -6.19
N TYR A 85 -5.21 10.26 -5.80
CA TYR A 85 -4.29 10.27 -4.68
C TYR A 85 -2.97 10.93 -5.05
N ARG A 86 -2.44 11.72 -4.13
CA ARG A 86 -1.12 12.32 -4.27
C ARG A 86 -0.07 11.32 -3.80
N ILE A 87 0.82 10.94 -4.71
CA ILE A 87 1.88 9.98 -4.44
C ILE A 87 3.18 10.72 -4.15
N GLU A 88 3.81 10.43 -3.03
CA GLU A 88 5.12 10.96 -2.70
C GLU A 88 6.10 9.83 -2.36
N SER A 89 7.30 9.90 -2.90
CA SER A 89 8.35 8.92 -2.62
C SER A 89 9.07 9.27 -1.31
N ILE A 90 9.20 8.27 -0.45
CA ILE A 90 9.88 8.32 0.85
C ILE A 90 11.02 7.29 0.77
N GLY A 91 12.08 7.67 0.04
CA GLY A 91 13.19 6.79 -0.30
C GLY A 91 14.02 6.31 0.89
#